data_AF-X8BE38-F1
#
_entry.id   AF-X8BE38-F1
#
_cell.length_a   1.000
_cell.length_b   1.000
_cell.length_c   1.000
_cell.angle_alpha   90.00
_cell.angle_beta   90.00
_cell.angle_gamma   90.00
#
_symmetry.space_group_name_H-M   'P 1'
#
loop_
_entity.id
_entity.type
_entity.pdbx_description
1 polymer ?
#
loop_
_entity_poly.entity_id
_entity_poly.type
_entity_poly.pdbx_seq_one_letter_code
_entity_poly.pdbx_strand_id
1 'polypeptide(L)'
;MAWGEMLDGSDLADTVAPGVQVVADVAAEGRAGYAVPGDHGSVFVDLTARAVKPDDVLVVFFGSRNDQGVDAGLLAEMARNAFDLARRITPAARLLVIGPPWPTADVPESVLQVRDILNATAHGAGAAFVDPIADRWFVDRPDLIGPDGVHPNDAGHAYLADKIAPIIGAQLPRRR
;
A
#
# COMPACT_ATOMS: atom_id res chain seq x y z
N MET A 1 -8.05 5.69 11.25
CA MET A 1 -7.10 4.60 11.01
C MET A 1 -6.62 4.69 9.58
N ALA A 2 -5.32 4.48 9.32
CA ALA A 2 -4.77 4.52 7.97
C ALA A 2 -5.17 3.27 7.18
N TRP A 3 -5.37 3.41 5.86
CA TRP A 3 -5.80 2.34 4.95
C TRP A 3 -4.99 1.03 5.07
N GLY A 4 -3.72 1.10 5.49
CA GLY A 4 -2.84 -0.06 5.69
C GLY A 4 -2.79 -0.63 7.11
N GLU A 5 -3.26 0.08 8.14
CA GLU A 5 -3.32 -0.45 9.53
C GLU A 5 -4.37 -1.57 9.70
N MET A 6 -5.18 -1.80 8.68
CA MET A 6 -6.41 -2.58 8.74
C MET A 6 -6.37 -3.81 7.84
N LEU A 7 -5.21 -4.11 7.23
CA LEU A 7 -4.92 -5.39 6.58
C LEU A 7 -4.01 -6.14 7.55
N ASP A 8 -4.56 -6.99 8.41
CA ASP A 8 -3.72 -7.87 9.21
C ASP A 8 -3.33 -9.14 8.41
N GLY A 9 -2.40 -9.92 8.95
CA GLY A 9 -1.96 -11.14 8.28
C GLY A 9 -3.02 -12.23 8.20
N SER A 10 -4.03 -12.22 9.08
CA SER A 10 -5.14 -13.17 9.05
C SER A 10 -6.12 -12.88 7.91
N ASP A 11 -6.43 -11.60 7.65
CA ASP A 11 -7.34 -11.20 6.57
C ASP A 11 -6.81 -11.58 5.17
N LEU A 12 -5.47 -11.62 5.03
CA LEU A 12 -4.81 -12.01 3.79
C LEU A 12 -4.62 -13.53 3.67
N ALA A 13 -4.40 -14.24 4.78
CA ALA A 13 -4.06 -15.66 4.77
C ALA A 13 -5.18 -16.55 4.21
N ASP A 14 -6.45 -16.22 4.47
CA ASP A 14 -7.59 -17.02 3.99
C ASP A 14 -7.90 -16.79 2.50
N THR A 15 -7.42 -15.68 1.93
CA THR A 15 -7.89 -15.16 0.63
C THR A 15 -6.83 -15.31 -0.49
N VAL A 16 -5.56 -15.57 -0.17
CA VAL A 16 -4.41 -15.60 -1.12
C VAL A 16 -4.28 -16.92 -1.93
N ALA A 17 -5.31 -17.76 -1.93
CA ALA A 17 -5.48 -19.06 -2.61
C ALA A 17 -5.28 -20.29 -1.68
N PRO A 18 -6.03 -21.38 -1.91
CA PRO A 18 -5.98 -22.57 -1.05
C PRO A 18 -4.57 -23.17 -0.96
N GLY A 19 -4.04 -23.29 0.26
CA GLY A 19 -2.76 -23.94 0.54
C GLY A 19 -1.52 -23.04 0.56
N VAL A 20 -1.67 -21.72 0.38
CA VAL A 20 -0.60 -20.74 0.63
C VAL A 20 -0.81 -20.14 2.02
N GLN A 21 0.02 -20.54 2.99
CA GLN A 21 0.07 -19.86 4.28
C GLN A 21 0.90 -18.58 4.11
N VAL A 22 0.24 -17.42 4.18
CA VAL A 22 0.90 -16.12 4.21
C VAL A 22 1.11 -15.76 5.67
N VAL A 23 2.38 -15.61 6.08
CA VAL A 23 2.73 -14.93 7.32
C VAL A 23 3.07 -13.50 6.92
N ALA A 24 2.26 -12.54 7.36
CA ALA A 24 2.48 -11.13 7.07
C ALA A 24 2.88 -10.39 8.35
N ASP A 25 3.98 -9.65 8.27
CA ASP A 25 4.31 -8.62 9.25
C ASP A 25 3.83 -7.27 8.71
N VAL A 26 2.93 -6.63 9.45
CA VAL A 26 2.31 -5.36 9.04
C VAL A 26 2.84 -4.25 9.93
N ALA A 27 3.50 -3.26 9.31
CA ALA A 27 3.83 -2.00 9.96
C ALA A 27 3.08 -0.87 9.27
N ALA A 28 2.18 -0.24 10.01
CA ALA A 28 1.42 0.91 9.54
C ALA A 28 1.24 1.91 10.67
N GLU A 29 1.00 3.17 10.31
CA GLU A 29 0.77 4.25 11.26
C GLU A 29 -0.24 5.25 10.67
N GLY A 30 -1.21 5.65 11.49
CA GLY A 30 -2.17 6.71 11.22
C GLY A 30 -1.49 7.93 10.62
N ARG A 31 -2.04 8.44 9.50
CA ARG A 31 -1.55 9.62 8.76
C ARG A 31 -0.14 9.53 8.17
N ALA A 32 0.60 8.44 8.38
CA ALA A 32 1.92 8.30 7.79
C ALA A 32 1.84 8.26 6.26
N GLY A 33 2.86 8.84 5.65
CA GLY A 33 3.13 8.79 4.22
C GLY A 33 4.61 8.49 3.97
N TYR A 34 5.03 8.66 2.72
CA TYR A 34 6.44 8.54 2.37
C TYR A 34 7.26 9.71 2.91
N ALA A 35 6.72 10.92 2.86
CA ALA A 35 7.36 12.14 3.33
C ALA A 35 6.61 12.82 4.48
N VAL A 36 5.36 12.40 4.75
CA VAL A 36 4.55 12.93 5.85
C VAL A 36 4.65 12.03 7.08
N PRO A 37 5.15 12.53 8.22
CA PRO A 37 5.16 11.77 9.46
C PRO A 37 3.74 11.46 9.93
N GLY A 38 3.53 10.24 10.41
CA GLY A 38 2.28 9.83 11.03
C GLY A 38 2.12 10.34 12.47
N ASP A 39 1.07 9.85 13.13
CA ASP A 39 0.68 10.24 14.48
C ASP A 39 1.74 9.94 15.57
N HIS A 40 2.66 9.03 15.29
CA HIS A 40 3.79 8.66 16.17
C HIS A 40 5.15 9.03 15.54
N GLY A 41 5.14 9.86 14.49
CA GLY A 41 6.32 10.45 13.88
C GLY A 41 7.01 9.60 12.83
N SER A 42 6.48 8.43 12.48
CA SER A 42 7.13 7.57 11.49
C SER A 42 6.75 7.96 10.06
N VAL A 43 7.69 7.80 9.13
CA VAL A 43 7.43 7.76 7.69
C VAL A 43 7.60 6.33 7.16
N PHE A 44 7.30 6.10 5.88
CA PHE A 44 7.34 4.74 5.31
C PHE A 44 8.71 4.08 5.37
N VAL A 45 9.82 4.83 5.33
CA VAL A 45 11.15 4.22 5.49
C VAL A 45 11.36 3.65 6.90
N ASP A 46 10.80 4.27 7.94
CA ASP A 46 10.85 3.75 9.31
C ASP A 46 9.96 2.51 9.48
N LEU A 47 8.78 2.52 8.85
CA LEU A 47 7.89 1.36 8.79
C LEU A 47 8.55 0.18 8.07
N THR A 48 9.26 0.47 6.98
CA THR A 48 10.04 -0.53 6.22
C THR A 48 11.11 -1.18 7.10
N ALA A 49 11.88 -0.38 7.84
CA ALA A 49 12.92 -0.87 8.74
C ALA A 49 12.38 -1.79 9.86
N ARG A 50 11.12 -1.61 10.26
CA ARG A 50 10.47 -2.40 11.32
C ARG A 50 9.84 -3.70 10.82
N ALA A 51 9.20 -3.69 9.66
CA ALA A 51 8.47 -4.85 9.16
C ALA A 51 9.30 -5.80 8.29
N VAL A 52 10.16 -5.26 7.42
CA VAL A 52 10.82 -6.07 6.38
C VAL A 52 11.90 -6.96 6.98
N LYS A 53 11.89 -8.24 6.63
CA LYS A 53 12.84 -9.26 7.08
C LYS A 53 13.66 -9.81 5.90
N PRO A 54 14.88 -10.32 6.14
CA PRO A 54 15.76 -10.78 5.06
C PRO A 54 15.21 -11.92 4.18
N ASP A 55 14.30 -12.73 4.71
CA ASP A 55 13.69 -13.89 4.05
C ASP A 55 12.31 -13.62 3.45
N ASP A 56 11.81 -12.38 3.52
CA ASP A 56 10.57 -11.99 2.87
C ASP A 56 10.66 -12.24 1.36
N VAL A 57 9.59 -12.79 0.78
CA VAL A 57 9.49 -13.05 -0.66
C VAL A 57 8.72 -11.97 -1.42
N LEU A 58 8.01 -11.11 -0.68
CA LEU A 58 7.20 -10.01 -1.19
C LEU A 58 7.12 -8.91 -0.14
N VAL A 59 7.40 -7.66 -0.55
CA VAL A 59 7.11 -6.47 0.27
C VAL A 59 6.04 -5.65 -0.45
N VAL A 60 4.97 -5.32 0.27
CA VAL A 60 3.86 -4.52 -0.24
C VAL A 60 3.87 -3.15 0.42
N PHE A 61 3.98 -2.11 -0.38
CA PHE A 61 3.74 -0.73 0.03
C PHE A 61 2.32 -0.34 -0.38
N PHE A 62 1.53 0.20 0.55
CA PHE A 62 0.16 0.61 0.25
C PHE A 62 -0.10 2.05 0.71
N GLY A 63 -0.44 2.92 -0.24
CA GLY A 63 -0.66 4.34 0.00
C GLY A 63 0.04 5.23 -1.03
N SER A 64 0.14 6.54 -0.80
CA SER A 64 -0.38 7.28 0.36
C SER A 64 -1.24 8.46 -0.07
N ARG A 65 -2.43 8.54 0.56
CA ARG A 65 -3.29 9.72 0.50
C ARG A 65 -2.68 10.91 1.24
N ASN A 66 -1.80 10.67 2.21
CA ASN A 66 -1.34 11.68 3.16
C ASN A 66 -0.24 12.58 2.60
N ASP A 67 0.47 12.15 1.56
CA ASP A 67 1.52 12.93 0.91
C ASP A 67 0.98 14.01 -0.05
N GLN A 68 -0.33 14.30 -0.01
CA GLN A 68 -0.91 15.41 -0.77
C GLN A 68 -0.25 16.74 -0.40
N GLY A 69 0.23 17.45 -1.41
CA GLY A 69 0.87 18.75 -1.24
C GLY A 69 2.36 18.70 -0.86
N VAL A 70 2.95 17.50 -0.75
CA VAL A 70 4.40 17.34 -0.66
C VAL A 70 5.04 17.72 -2.00
N ASP A 71 6.22 18.34 -1.96
CA ASP A 71 7.02 18.59 -3.16
C ASP A 71 7.28 17.30 -3.93
N ALA A 72 7.14 17.36 -5.26
CA ALA A 72 7.22 16.18 -6.11
C ALA A 72 8.60 15.50 -6.07
N GLY A 73 9.67 16.28 -6.00
CA GLY A 73 11.04 15.78 -5.92
C GLY A 73 11.29 15.09 -4.58
N LEU A 74 10.87 15.74 -3.48
CA LEU A 74 10.97 15.16 -2.14
C LEU A 74 10.17 13.87 -2.02
N LEU A 75 8.93 13.82 -2.52
CA LEU A 75 8.12 12.61 -2.47
C LEU A 75 8.77 11.45 -3.24
N ALA A 76 9.25 11.72 -4.45
CA ALA A 76 9.94 10.71 -5.26
C ALA A 76 11.22 10.19 -4.57
N GLU A 77 11.97 11.08 -3.92
CA GLU A 77 13.14 10.71 -3.13
C GLU A 77 12.78 9.82 -1.94
N MET A 78 11.79 10.22 -1.15
CA MET A 78 11.41 9.47 0.05
C MET A 78 10.80 8.11 -0.29
N ALA A 79 10.00 8.02 -1.37
CA ALA A 79 9.51 6.75 -1.88
C ALA A 79 10.64 5.82 -2.34
N ARG A 80 11.61 6.35 -3.09
CA ARG A 80 12.80 5.59 -3.50
C ARG A 80 13.60 5.09 -2.31
N ASN A 81 13.79 5.93 -1.29
CA ASN A 81 14.52 5.55 -0.08
C ASN A 81 13.87 4.36 0.66
N ALA A 82 12.53 4.32 0.74
CA ALA A 82 11.80 3.20 1.32
C ALA A 82 11.96 1.93 0.48
N PHE A 83 11.82 2.01 -0.85
CA PHE A 83 11.95 0.86 -1.75
C PHE A 83 13.38 0.30 -1.76
N ASP A 84 14.38 1.18 -1.80
CA ASP A 84 15.78 0.80 -1.75
C ASP A 84 16.14 0.15 -0.40
N LEU A 85 15.55 0.62 0.70
CA LEU A 85 15.73 -0.02 2.00
C LEU A 85 15.17 -1.45 2.00
N ALA A 86 13.94 -1.64 1.51
CA ALA A 86 13.35 -2.97 1.37
C ALA A 86 14.24 -3.88 0.51
N ARG A 87 14.74 -3.39 -0.63
CA ARG A 87 15.66 -4.14 -1.51
C ARG A 87 16.98 -4.50 -0.83
N ARG A 88 17.51 -3.63 0.04
CA ARG A 88 18.73 -3.93 0.81
C ARG A 88 18.50 -5.00 1.86
N ILE A 89 17.35 -5.00 2.52
CA ILE A 89 17.02 -5.98 3.56
C ILE A 89 16.70 -7.33 2.94
N THR A 90 15.82 -7.36 1.92
CA THR A 90 15.44 -8.57 1.16
C THR A 90 15.68 -8.39 -0.34
N PRO A 91 16.90 -8.70 -0.83
CA PRO A 91 17.24 -8.52 -2.24
C PRO A 91 16.39 -9.39 -3.19
N ALA A 92 15.92 -10.55 -2.70
CA ALA A 92 15.17 -11.52 -3.47
C ALA A 92 13.65 -11.26 -3.51
N ALA A 93 13.11 -10.43 -2.62
CA ALA A 93 11.68 -10.15 -2.60
C ALA A 93 11.21 -9.47 -3.89
N ARG A 94 9.98 -9.77 -4.29
CA ARG A 94 9.25 -8.89 -5.21
C ARG A 94 8.81 -7.65 -4.44
N LEU A 95 8.75 -6.52 -5.13
CA LEU A 95 8.15 -5.30 -4.61
C LEU A 95 6.83 -5.05 -5.31
N LEU A 96 5.79 -4.79 -4.52
CA LEU A 96 4.48 -4.37 -4.98
C LEU A 96 4.16 -3.03 -4.33
N VAL A 97 3.76 -2.05 -5.14
CA VAL A 97 3.30 -0.75 -4.67
C VAL A 97 1.84 -0.60 -5.10
N ILE A 98 0.96 -0.40 -4.14
CA ILE A 98 -0.46 -0.12 -4.36
C ILE A 98 -0.67 1.36 -4.05
N GLY A 99 -1.08 2.13 -5.06
CA GLY A 99 -1.35 3.55 -4.94
C GLY A 99 -2.52 3.87 -3.99
N PRO A 100 -2.80 5.16 -3.74
CA PRO A 100 -3.90 5.54 -2.85
C PRO A 100 -5.27 5.16 -3.45
N PRO A 101 -6.17 4.52 -2.69
CA PRO A 101 -7.58 4.44 -3.06
C PRO A 101 -8.28 5.78 -2.83
N TRP A 102 -9.36 6.01 -3.57
CA TRP A 102 -10.19 7.21 -3.43
C TRP A 102 -11.68 6.87 -3.51
N PRO A 103 -12.54 7.47 -2.64
CA PRO A 103 -13.94 7.08 -2.51
C PRO A 103 -14.86 7.64 -3.61
N THR A 104 -14.43 8.68 -4.35
CA THR A 104 -15.29 9.38 -5.32
C THR A 104 -14.65 9.47 -6.70
N ALA A 105 -15.43 9.85 -7.73
CA ALA A 105 -14.91 10.04 -9.08
C ALA A 105 -14.06 11.31 -9.19
N ASP A 106 -14.38 12.28 -8.35
CA ASP A 106 -13.70 13.57 -8.26
C ASP A 106 -12.46 13.44 -7.36
N VAL A 107 -11.38 12.93 -7.94
CA VAL A 107 -10.09 12.78 -7.28
C VAL A 107 -9.34 14.11 -7.35
N PRO A 108 -8.84 14.66 -6.21
CA PRO A 108 -8.04 15.88 -6.23
C PRO A 108 -6.76 15.72 -7.07
N GLU A 109 -6.37 16.78 -7.79
CA GLU A 109 -5.16 16.77 -8.62
C GLU A 109 -3.90 16.44 -7.82
N SER A 110 -3.81 16.91 -6.57
CA SER A 110 -2.71 16.58 -5.65
C SER A 110 -2.61 15.08 -5.35
N VAL A 111 -3.74 14.35 -5.31
CA VAL A 111 -3.75 12.89 -5.12
C VAL A 111 -3.32 12.18 -6.40
N LEU A 112 -3.78 12.66 -7.56
CA LEU A 112 -3.36 12.13 -8.86
C LEU A 112 -1.85 12.30 -9.05
N GLN A 113 -1.31 13.45 -8.65
CA GLN A 113 0.13 13.71 -8.67
C GLN A 113 0.90 12.73 -7.78
N VAL A 114 0.43 12.47 -6.56
CA VAL A 114 1.03 11.44 -5.68
C VAL A 114 0.98 10.07 -6.35
N ARG A 115 -0.17 9.67 -6.91
CA ARG A 115 -0.32 8.41 -7.64
C ARG A 115 0.70 8.30 -8.78
N ASP A 116 0.85 9.35 -9.59
CA ASP A 116 1.76 9.36 -10.74
C ASP A 116 3.24 9.25 -10.31
N ILE A 117 3.63 9.97 -9.25
CA ILE A 117 4.98 9.92 -8.70
C ILE A 117 5.30 8.52 -8.16
N LEU A 118 4.36 7.91 -7.42
CA LEU A 118 4.54 6.57 -6.88
C LEU A 118 4.60 5.52 -7.98
N ASN A 119 3.77 5.63 -9.01
CA ASN A 119 3.81 4.76 -10.18
C ASN A 119 5.19 4.82 -10.87
N ALA A 120 5.67 6.02 -11.18
CA ALA A 120 6.97 6.21 -11.82
C ALA A 120 8.13 5.70 -10.94
N THR A 121 8.08 5.96 -9.64
CA THR A 121 9.13 5.54 -8.68
C THR A 121 9.13 4.02 -8.49
N ALA A 122 7.95 3.40 -8.40
CA ALA A 122 7.79 1.95 -8.31
C ALA A 122 8.41 1.26 -9.53
N HIS A 123 8.08 1.73 -10.74
CA HIS A 123 8.67 1.19 -11.97
C HIS A 123 10.18 1.40 -12.05
N GLY A 124 10.69 2.56 -11.61
CA GLY A 124 12.13 2.82 -11.51
C GLY A 124 12.86 1.85 -10.56
N ALA A 125 12.18 1.36 -9.51
CA ALA A 125 12.70 0.38 -8.57
C ALA A 125 12.44 -1.09 -8.99
N GLY A 126 11.86 -1.32 -10.18
CA GLY A 126 11.48 -2.65 -10.66
C GLY A 126 10.31 -3.28 -9.89
N ALA A 127 9.51 -2.46 -9.20
CA ALA A 127 8.31 -2.90 -8.51
C ALA A 127 7.09 -2.97 -9.46
N ALA A 128 6.15 -3.86 -9.15
CA ALA A 128 4.82 -3.81 -9.74
C ALA A 128 4.03 -2.65 -9.12
N PHE A 129 3.18 -2.00 -9.92
CA PHE A 129 2.28 -0.95 -9.44
C PHE A 129 0.82 -1.33 -9.69
N VAL A 130 -0.04 -1.06 -8.71
CA VAL A 130 -1.50 -1.16 -8.82
C VAL A 130 -2.11 0.20 -8.55
N ASP A 131 -3.10 0.56 -9.35
CA ASP A 131 -3.77 1.86 -9.29
C ASP A 131 -5.25 1.72 -8.89
N PRO A 132 -5.57 1.78 -7.59
CA PRO A 132 -6.95 1.73 -7.11
C PRO A 132 -7.84 2.87 -7.63
N ILE A 133 -7.27 4.02 -8.01
CA ILE A 133 -8.01 5.17 -8.55
C ILE A 133 -8.45 4.85 -9.98
N ALA A 134 -7.52 4.41 -10.84
CA ALA A 134 -7.84 4.01 -12.21
C ALA A 134 -8.84 2.84 -12.25
N ASP A 135 -8.66 1.88 -11.34
CA ASP A 135 -9.56 0.73 -11.20
C ASP A 135 -10.85 1.05 -10.44
N ARG A 136 -11.03 2.31 -10.01
CA ARG A 136 -12.24 2.83 -9.36
C ARG A 136 -12.70 2.00 -8.16
N TRP A 137 -11.78 1.53 -7.31
CA TRP A 137 -12.10 0.55 -6.27
C TRP A 137 -13.31 0.95 -5.39
N PHE A 138 -13.46 2.24 -5.07
CA PHE A 138 -14.56 2.72 -4.21
C PHE A 138 -15.54 3.69 -4.89
N VAL A 139 -15.31 4.08 -6.15
CA VAL A 139 -15.96 5.25 -6.77
C VAL A 139 -17.49 5.13 -6.90
N ASP A 140 -18.04 3.93 -6.82
CA ASP A 140 -19.49 3.68 -6.86
C ASP A 140 -19.95 2.83 -5.65
N ARG A 141 -19.18 2.89 -4.56
CA ARG A 141 -19.38 2.08 -3.34
C ARG A 141 -19.42 2.94 -2.07
N PRO A 142 -20.30 3.95 -1.98
CA PRO A 142 -20.42 4.77 -0.78
C PRO A 142 -20.88 3.96 0.43
N ASP A 143 -21.53 2.80 0.21
CA ASP A 143 -21.92 1.83 1.24
C ASP A 143 -20.71 1.24 2.00
N LEU A 144 -19.52 1.28 1.40
CA LEU A 144 -18.29 0.77 1.98
C LEU A 144 -17.48 1.82 2.73
N ILE A 145 -17.91 3.09 2.70
CA ILE A 145 -17.21 4.21 3.33
C ILE A 145 -17.94 4.58 4.62
N GLY A 146 -17.16 4.86 5.67
CA GLY A 146 -17.66 5.28 6.95
C GLY A 146 -18.29 6.68 6.93
N PRO A 147 -18.92 7.10 8.04
CA PRO A 147 -19.59 8.39 8.13
C PRO A 147 -18.67 9.61 7.91
N ASP A 148 -17.35 9.44 8.01
CA ASP A 148 -16.39 10.51 7.74
C ASP A 148 -16.16 10.78 6.25
N GLY A 149 -16.73 9.94 5.37
CA GLY A 149 -16.62 10.07 3.91
C GLY A 149 -15.21 9.80 3.36
N VAL A 150 -14.30 9.29 4.18
CA VAL A 150 -12.89 9.11 3.83
C VAL A 150 -12.44 7.67 4.03
N HIS A 151 -12.71 7.06 5.18
CA HIS A 151 -12.18 5.75 5.51
C HIS A 151 -13.21 4.66 5.25
N PRO A 152 -12.81 3.44 4.89
CA PRO A 152 -13.74 2.32 4.80
C PRO A 152 -14.40 2.04 6.15
N ASN A 153 -15.61 1.49 6.12
CA ASN A 153 -16.22 0.82 7.27
C ASN A 153 -15.83 -0.67 7.27
N ASP A 154 -16.33 -1.46 8.22
CA ASP A 154 -16.06 -2.91 8.33
C ASP A 154 -16.29 -3.68 7.02
N ALA A 155 -17.38 -3.42 6.31
CA ALA A 155 -17.65 -4.04 5.02
C ALA A 155 -16.66 -3.56 3.94
N GLY A 156 -16.26 -2.30 3.99
CA GLY A 156 -15.24 -1.73 3.12
C GLY A 156 -13.84 -2.29 3.38
N HIS A 157 -13.52 -2.66 4.63
CA HIS A 157 -12.30 -3.38 4.99
C HIS A 157 -12.27 -4.77 4.36
N ALA A 158 -13.34 -5.55 4.54
CA ALA A 158 -13.47 -6.87 3.93
C ALA A 158 -13.34 -6.79 2.39
N TYR A 159 -14.02 -5.83 1.76
CA TYR A 159 -13.90 -5.58 0.33
C TYR A 159 -12.47 -5.24 -0.12
N LEU A 160 -11.75 -4.44 0.67
CA LEU A 160 -10.37 -4.08 0.37
C LEU A 160 -9.44 -5.29 0.45
N ALA A 161 -9.62 -6.15 1.47
CA ALA A 161 -8.90 -7.41 1.59
C ALA A 161 -9.16 -8.32 0.37
N ASP A 162 -10.42 -8.44 -0.06
CA ASP A 162 -10.81 -9.21 -1.26
C ASP A 162 -10.17 -8.67 -2.56
N LYS A 163 -9.92 -7.36 -2.65
CA LYS A 163 -9.20 -6.76 -3.78
C LYS A 163 -7.71 -7.06 -3.76
N ILE A 164 -7.08 -6.97 -2.59
CA ILE A 164 -5.63 -7.04 -2.45
C ILE A 164 -5.11 -8.47 -2.44
N ALA A 165 -5.84 -9.40 -1.83
CA ALA A 165 -5.44 -10.80 -1.73
C ALA A 165 -5.09 -11.48 -3.07
N PRO A 166 -5.92 -11.41 -4.14
CA PRO A 166 -5.55 -12.02 -5.41
C PRO A 166 -4.34 -11.33 -6.08
N ILE A 167 -4.15 -10.03 -5.82
CA ILE A 167 -2.99 -9.27 -6.31
C ILE A 167 -1.72 -9.79 -5.64
N ILE A 168 -1.74 -9.94 -4.31
CA ILE A 168 -0.65 -10.55 -3.52
C ILE A 168 -0.39 -11.97 -4.00
N GLY A 169 -1.42 -12.80 -4.17
CA GLY A 169 -1.28 -14.18 -4.64
C GLY A 169 -0.61 -14.28 -6.01
N ALA A 170 -0.90 -13.36 -6.93
CA ALA A 170 -0.21 -13.27 -8.22
C ALA A 170 1.26 -12.84 -8.11
N GLN A 171 1.64 -12.20 -6.99
CA GLN A 171 3.04 -11.87 -6.70
C GLN A 171 3.81 -13.04 -6.06
N LEU A 172 3.16 -13.96 -5.36
CA LEU A 172 3.88 -15.02 -4.65
C LEU A 172 4.46 -16.07 -5.62
N PRO A 173 5.61 -16.68 -5.27
CA PRO A 173 6.16 -17.79 -6.05
C PRO A 173 5.16 -18.95 -6.12
N ARG A 174 4.93 -19.51 -7.31
CA ARG A 174 4.18 -20.75 -7.44
C ARG A 174 4.99 -21.88 -6.82
N ARG A 175 4.39 -22.67 -5.92
CA ARG A 175 4.98 -23.94 -5.48
C ARG A 175 5.20 -24.81 -6.72
N ARG A 176 6.43 -25.28 -6.91
CA ARG A 176 6.73 -26.34 -7.88
C ARG A 176 6.33 -27.69 -7.32
#